data_AF-X6LF54-F1
#
_entry.id   AF-X6LF54-F1
#
_cell.length_a   1.000
_cell.length_b   1.000
_cell.length_c   1.000
_cell.angle_alpha   90.00
_cell.angle_beta   90.00
_cell.angle_gamma   90.00
#
_symmetry.space_group_name_H-M   'P 1'
#
loop_
_entity.id
_entity.type
_entity.pdbx_description
1 polymer ?
#
loop_
_entity_poly.entity_id
_entity_poly.type
_entity_poly.pdbx_seq_one_letter_code
_entity_poly.pdbx_strand_id
1 'polypeptide(L)'
;DALIQNLDHQTHHLIGEMQEHVKNEFILQTQLDKLAQVGAAFPEFASVYKEACQALAKHLTNYVNNAKGCLDNYSFKEMRKNLESLVKALSLQSHLVSLFDIKQEISNLETQLLMCLRKLTDEGLGVIKKAIKDESNFHKEEKDDTFSFVQIEKLGKSDIEQLETSAAILENAVNVFELPFQHVNLDKSIKQVFQSFLGEVVVYFERISQKIASLFEKQRYQAFDEIKGFVFVMDNLRKIKAVEQRTQRSYFQIIERIFGYVRDVHKDIELMLPLLMKQDLSFDYNRLFECIGCMNRSKWIEERQEGRGDNLMDAIKEKLMLHLCELKQSSTSLELDIDHPDHLEQGRKIVEHLEKLNRLESIIPEITNYHKEVGMKIEHAIRATVSTIEHEFSLERKNVHYQKEIKEQLKKLKVYTESLNHANAYLQQKKLKNAQELDSRIQSIENEIKMNNTDFEKEKNNFDKEIQRVNEEISKLMDIKQSYQQLAIKKNRRDKNIPQKAIDFLKKQGYQSIEQIEEQENRADIKSETLQEKKQELEKTQTQHIKKLDKNLKEYQQIQKEFQQLQQKEKVILKTASKFLKSRDWKI
;
A
#
# COMPACT_ATOMS: atom_id res chain seq x y z
N ASP A 1 -94.62 -10.52 -85.49
CA ASP A 1 -93.26 -10.60 -86.07
C ASP A 1 -92.56 -9.25 -86.15
N ALA A 2 -93.02 -8.28 -86.94
CA ALA A 2 -92.34 -6.97 -87.06
C ALA A 2 -92.19 -6.18 -85.73
N LEU A 3 -93.21 -6.22 -84.85
CA LEU A 3 -93.15 -5.57 -83.53
C LEU A 3 -92.10 -6.21 -82.62
N ILE A 4 -92.03 -7.55 -82.60
CA ILE A 4 -91.07 -8.31 -81.79
C ILE A 4 -89.64 -8.04 -82.29
N GLN A 5 -89.41 -8.00 -83.60
CA GLN A 5 -88.10 -7.66 -84.16
C GLN A 5 -87.65 -6.23 -83.82
N ASN A 6 -88.57 -5.25 -83.82
CA ASN A 6 -88.25 -3.89 -83.42
C ASN A 6 -87.95 -3.80 -81.91
N LEU A 7 -88.76 -4.47 -81.07
CA LEU A 7 -88.51 -4.54 -79.63
C LEU A 7 -87.19 -5.25 -79.31
N ASP A 8 -86.84 -6.30 -80.05
CA ASP A 8 -85.56 -6.98 -79.92
C ASP A 8 -84.38 -6.06 -80.25
N HIS A 9 -84.47 -5.30 -81.34
CA HIS A 9 -83.46 -4.30 -81.71
C HIS A 9 -83.32 -3.20 -80.64
N GLN A 10 -84.43 -2.69 -80.11
CA GLN A 10 -84.43 -1.68 -79.05
C GLN A 10 -83.87 -2.22 -77.73
N THR A 11 -84.17 -3.47 -77.38
CA THR A 11 -83.67 -4.12 -76.16
C THR A 11 -82.15 -4.31 -76.25
N HIS A 12 -81.63 -4.72 -77.41
CA HIS A 12 -80.19 -4.80 -77.66
C HIS A 12 -79.51 -3.42 -77.58
N HIS A 13 -80.15 -2.37 -78.10
CA HIS A 13 -79.64 -1.00 -77.97
C HIS A 13 -79.59 -0.56 -76.50
N LEU A 14 -80.61 -0.86 -75.69
CA LEU A 14 -80.62 -0.54 -74.26
C LEU A 14 -79.48 -1.25 -73.51
N ILE A 15 -79.18 -2.51 -73.86
CA ILE A 15 -78.05 -3.25 -73.29
C ILE A 15 -76.71 -2.62 -73.72
N GLY A 16 -76.56 -2.23 -74.98
CA GLY A 16 -75.37 -1.54 -75.48
C GLY A 16 -75.08 -0.25 -74.72
N GLU A 17 -76.11 0.57 -74.52
CA GLU A 17 -76.04 1.80 -73.71
C GLU A 17 -75.62 1.53 -72.26
N MET A 18 -76.13 0.46 -71.65
CA MET A 18 -75.73 0.08 -70.29
C MET A 18 -74.26 -0.35 -70.20
N GLN A 19 -73.73 -1.00 -71.24
CA GLN A 19 -72.33 -1.42 -71.31
C GLN A 19 -71.39 -0.24 -71.50
N GLU A 20 -71.73 0.72 -72.36
CA GLU A 20 -70.95 1.94 -72.57
C GLU A 20 -70.95 2.86 -71.34
N HIS A 21 -72.06 2.86 -70.60
CA HIS A 21 -72.28 3.73 -69.45
C HIS A 21 -72.32 3.00 -68.11
N VAL A 22 -71.56 1.90 -67.97
CA VAL A 22 -71.51 1.07 -66.75
C VAL A 22 -71.10 1.82 -65.47
N LYS A 23 -70.54 3.03 -65.60
CA LYS A 23 -70.14 3.92 -64.49
C LYS A 23 -71.11 5.08 -64.23
N ASN A 24 -72.23 5.15 -64.95
CA ASN A 24 -73.23 6.20 -64.78
C ASN A 24 -74.53 5.59 -64.26
N GLU A 25 -74.75 5.73 -62.96
CA GLU A 25 -75.81 5.05 -62.24
C GLU A 25 -77.20 5.57 -62.62
N PHE A 26 -77.30 6.83 -63.06
CA PHE A 26 -78.54 7.42 -63.55
C PHE A 26 -78.94 6.84 -64.91
N ILE A 27 -77.97 6.68 -65.82
CA ILE A 27 -78.21 6.02 -67.11
C ILE A 27 -78.58 4.57 -66.87
N LEU A 28 -77.83 3.84 -66.04
CA LEU A 28 -78.12 2.45 -65.72
C LEU A 28 -79.52 2.27 -65.12
N GLN A 29 -79.92 3.12 -64.18
CA GLN A 29 -81.26 3.10 -63.59
C GLN A 29 -82.33 3.31 -64.67
N THR A 30 -82.18 4.33 -65.50
CA THR A 30 -83.13 4.67 -66.56
C THR A 30 -83.29 3.53 -67.58
N GLN A 31 -82.19 2.90 -67.99
CA GLN A 31 -82.28 1.79 -68.95
C GLN A 31 -82.84 0.52 -68.30
N LEU A 32 -82.51 0.23 -67.03
CA LEU A 32 -83.11 -0.88 -66.29
C LEU A 32 -84.62 -0.70 -66.08
N ASP A 33 -85.08 0.50 -65.77
CA ASP A 33 -86.51 0.82 -65.65
C ASP A 33 -87.26 0.55 -66.97
N LYS A 34 -86.67 0.96 -68.11
CA LYS A 34 -87.24 0.66 -69.44
C LYS A 34 -87.26 -0.83 -69.74
N LEU A 35 -86.16 -1.55 -69.47
CA LEU A 35 -86.08 -3.00 -69.67
C LEU A 35 -87.08 -3.75 -68.77
N ALA A 36 -87.27 -3.31 -67.53
CA ALA A 36 -88.26 -3.87 -66.62
C ALA A 36 -89.68 -3.67 -67.14
N GLN A 37 -90.01 -2.47 -67.65
CA GLN A 37 -91.31 -2.18 -68.26
C GLN A 37 -91.57 -3.03 -69.51
N VAL A 38 -90.58 -3.16 -70.40
CA VAL A 38 -90.67 -4.00 -71.60
C VAL A 38 -90.88 -5.46 -71.20
N GLY A 39 -90.09 -5.99 -70.25
CA GLY A 39 -90.22 -7.37 -69.77
C GLY A 39 -91.55 -7.65 -69.06
N ALA A 40 -92.14 -6.65 -68.39
CA ALA A 40 -93.46 -6.77 -67.75
C ALA A 40 -94.61 -6.80 -68.77
N ALA A 41 -94.51 -6.02 -69.86
CA ALA A 41 -95.49 -5.99 -70.93
C ALA A 41 -95.33 -7.17 -71.92
N PHE A 42 -94.10 -7.66 -72.09
CA PHE A 42 -93.73 -8.71 -73.05
C PHE A 42 -92.84 -9.77 -72.37
N PRO A 43 -93.43 -10.89 -71.89
CA PRO A 43 -92.72 -11.91 -71.13
C PRO A 43 -91.50 -12.53 -71.85
N GLU A 44 -91.48 -12.54 -73.18
CA GLU A 44 -90.37 -13.03 -74.01
C GLU A 44 -89.06 -12.26 -73.76
N PHE A 45 -89.13 -11.01 -73.30
CA PHE A 45 -87.95 -10.16 -72.99
C PHE A 45 -87.58 -10.17 -71.50
N ALA A 46 -88.32 -10.89 -70.65
CA ALA A 46 -88.01 -10.97 -69.22
C ALA A 46 -86.65 -11.62 -68.94
N SER A 47 -86.21 -12.56 -69.79
CA SER A 47 -84.86 -13.15 -69.74
C SER A 47 -83.77 -12.10 -69.95
N VAL A 48 -83.98 -11.17 -70.89
CA VAL A 48 -83.01 -10.12 -71.24
C VAL A 48 -82.83 -9.12 -70.09
N TYR A 49 -83.92 -8.70 -69.44
CA TYR A 49 -83.84 -7.89 -68.21
C TYR A 49 -83.07 -8.62 -67.09
N LYS A 50 -83.32 -9.92 -66.92
CA LYS A 50 -82.64 -10.74 -65.91
C LYS A 50 -81.14 -10.86 -66.19
N GLU A 51 -80.75 -11.06 -67.45
CA GLU A 51 -79.35 -11.11 -67.88
C GLU A 51 -78.62 -9.78 -67.65
N ALA A 52 -79.28 -8.65 -67.97
CA ALA A 52 -78.73 -7.32 -67.70
C ALA A 52 -78.51 -7.08 -66.19
N CYS A 53 -79.47 -7.48 -65.35
CA CYS A 53 -79.33 -7.42 -63.89
C CYS A 53 -78.21 -8.34 -63.38
N GLN A 54 -78.05 -9.55 -63.94
CA GLN A 54 -76.97 -10.47 -63.59
C GLN A 54 -75.58 -9.93 -63.97
N ALA A 55 -75.45 -9.31 -65.14
CA ALA A 55 -74.20 -8.69 -65.58
C ALA A 55 -73.79 -7.55 -64.65
N LEU A 56 -74.74 -6.69 -64.26
CA LEU A 56 -74.51 -5.62 -63.28
C LEU A 56 -74.18 -6.17 -61.89
N ALA A 57 -74.91 -7.17 -61.40
CA ALA A 57 -74.61 -7.82 -60.13
C ALA A 57 -73.18 -8.41 -60.10
N LYS A 58 -72.73 -9.03 -61.19
CA LYS A 58 -71.36 -9.53 -61.34
C LYS A 58 -70.33 -8.40 -61.31
N HIS A 59 -70.63 -7.28 -61.97
CA HIS A 59 -69.77 -6.09 -61.93
C HIS A 59 -69.66 -5.50 -60.52
N LEU A 60 -70.77 -5.39 -59.78
CA LEU A 60 -70.77 -4.93 -58.38
C LEU A 60 -70.05 -5.90 -57.45
N THR A 61 -70.15 -7.20 -57.71
CA THR A 61 -69.39 -8.23 -56.99
C THR A 61 -67.88 -8.01 -57.10
N ASN A 62 -67.40 -7.52 -58.25
CA ASN A 62 -65.98 -7.17 -58.41
C ASN A 62 -65.57 -6.02 -57.49
N TYR A 63 -66.41 -4.98 -57.31
CA TYR A 63 -66.12 -3.90 -56.36
C TYR A 63 -66.05 -4.41 -54.92
N VAL A 64 -66.95 -5.32 -54.52
CA VAL A 64 -66.91 -5.95 -53.19
C VAL A 64 -65.64 -6.78 -52.99
N ASN A 65 -65.29 -7.63 -53.96
CA ASN A 65 -64.10 -8.48 -53.87
C ASN A 65 -62.82 -7.65 -53.84
N ASN A 66 -62.75 -6.58 -54.66
CA ASN A 66 -61.63 -5.64 -54.64
C ASN A 66 -61.55 -4.91 -53.29
N ALA A 67 -62.67 -4.47 -52.71
CA ALA A 67 -62.70 -3.88 -51.38
C ALA A 67 -62.18 -4.86 -50.32
N LYS A 68 -62.65 -6.11 -50.32
CA LYS A 68 -62.15 -7.15 -49.40
C LYS A 68 -60.64 -7.34 -49.52
N GLY A 69 -60.11 -7.45 -50.74
CA GLY A 69 -58.66 -7.56 -50.96
C GLY A 69 -57.86 -6.32 -50.55
N CYS A 70 -58.48 -5.14 -50.48
CA CYS A 70 -57.81 -3.94 -49.94
C CYS A 70 -57.58 -4.02 -48.43
N LEU A 71 -58.38 -4.80 -47.68
CA LEU A 71 -58.25 -4.93 -46.23
C LEU A 71 -56.98 -5.68 -45.83
N ASP A 72 -56.55 -6.67 -46.62
CA ASP A 72 -55.37 -7.49 -46.32
C ASP A 72 -54.05 -6.69 -46.41
N ASN A 73 -54.00 -5.70 -47.31
CA ASN A 73 -52.82 -4.86 -47.54
C ASN A 73 -52.98 -3.43 -46.99
N TYR A 74 -54.02 -3.17 -46.20
CA TYR A 74 -54.33 -1.84 -45.64
C TYR A 74 -54.43 -0.71 -46.69
N SER A 75 -54.91 -1.02 -47.91
CA SER A 75 -55.04 -0.05 -49.02
C SER A 75 -56.35 0.74 -48.90
N PHE A 76 -56.45 1.56 -47.84
CA PHE A 76 -57.71 2.22 -47.49
C PHE A 76 -58.23 3.19 -48.57
N LYS A 77 -57.35 3.81 -49.36
CA LYS A 77 -57.77 4.72 -50.46
C LYS A 77 -58.54 3.95 -51.55
N GLU A 78 -58.04 2.79 -51.93
CA GLU A 78 -58.68 1.90 -52.91
C GLU A 78 -59.96 1.29 -52.35
N MET A 79 -59.95 0.89 -51.06
CA MET A 79 -61.16 0.47 -50.34
C MET A 79 -62.25 1.55 -50.42
N ARG A 80 -61.89 2.82 -50.12
CA ARG A 80 -62.82 3.96 -50.17
C ARG A 80 -63.40 4.15 -51.58
N LYS A 81 -62.57 4.08 -52.63
CA LYS A 81 -63.05 4.21 -54.03
C LYS A 81 -64.05 3.10 -54.41
N ASN A 82 -63.80 1.86 -53.97
CA ASN A 82 -64.71 0.73 -54.22
C ASN A 82 -66.04 0.93 -53.45
N LEU A 83 -65.96 1.36 -52.18
CA LEU A 83 -67.15 1.70 -51.38
C LEU A 83 -67.95 2.84 -51.99
N GLU A 84 -67.30 3.93 -52.43
CA GLU A 84 -67.96 5.04 -53.13
C GLU A 84 -68.66 4.58 -54.41
N SER A 85 -68.07 3.63 -55.15
CA SER A 85 -68.71 3.04 -56.35
C SER A 85 -69.95 2.23 -55.99
N LEU A 86 -69.92 1.46 -54.90
CA LEU A 86 -71.08 0.71 -54.39
C LEU A 86 -72.18 1.65 -53.88
N VAL A 87 -71.80 2.71 -53.17
CA VAL A 87 -72.74 3.73 -52.67
C VAL A 87 -73.47 4.41 -53.82
N LYS A 88 -72.77 4.79 -54.90
CA LYS A 88 -73.44 5.37 -56.06
C LYS A 88 -74.43 4.40 -56.72
N ALA A 89 -74.11 3.12 -56.73
CA ALA A 89 -74.98 2.07 -57.27
C ALA A 89 -76.23 1.81 -56.40
N LEU A 90 -76.37 2.42 -55.22
CA LEU A 90 -77.56 2.25 -54.35
C LEU A 90 -78.88 2.62 -55.04
N SER A 91 -78.86 3.51 -56.04
CA SER A 91 -80.05 3.82 -56.85
C SER A 91 -80.60 2.56 -57.54
N LEU A 92 -79.73 1.61 -57.90
CA LEU A 92 -80.07 0.37 -58.60
C LEU A 92 -80.62 -0.72 -57.68
N GLN A 93 -80.69 -0.48 -56.36
CA GLN A 93 -81.08 -1.49 -55.36
C GLN A 93 -82.44 -2.13 -55.68
N SER A 94 -83.43 -1.37 -56.15
CA SER A 94 -84.78 -1.89 -56.46
C SER A 94 -84.76 -2.97 -57.54
N HIS A 95 -83.83 -2.89 -58.50
CA HIS A 95 -83.66 -3.88 -59.57
C HIS A 95 -82.83 -5.06 -59.13
N LEU A 96 -81.82 -4.82 -58.27
CA LEU A 96 -80.77 -5.79 -57.98
C LEU A 96 -80.97 -6.58 -56.69
N VAL A 97 -81.83 -6.14 -55.76
CA VAL A 97 -81.92 -6.73 -54.40
C VAL A 97 -82.07 -8.25 -54.35
N SER A 98 -82.74 -8.87 -55.33
CA SER A 98 -82.92 -10.33 -55.40
C SER A 98 -81.68 -11.10 -55.87
N LEU A 99 -80.74 -10.42 -56.52
CA LEU A 99 -79.49 -10.98 -57.06
C LEU A 99 -78.26 -10.52 -56.27
N PHE A 100 -78.28 -9.27 -55.80
CA PHE A 100 -77.18 -8.60 -55.10
C PHE A 100 -77.75 -7.47 -54.23
N ASP A 101 -77.69 -7.65 -52.92
CA ASP A 101 -78.12 -6.64 -51.96
C ASP A 101 -76.98 -5.65 -51.66
N ILE A 102 -77.00 -4.50 -52.34
CA ILE A 102 -75.95 -3.47 -52.23
C ILE A 102 -75.88 -2.93 -50.80
N LYS A 103 -77.03 -2.71 -50.15
CA LYS A 103 -77.09 -2.22 -48.76
C LYS A 103 -76.44 -3.22 -47.81
N GLN A 104 -76.76 -4.50 -47.94
CA GLN A 104 -76.17 -5.54 -47.10
C GLN A 104 -74.66 -5.66 -47.34
N GLU A 105 -74.19 -5.61 -48.59
CA GLU A 105 -72.76 -5.69 -48.90
C GLU A 105 -71.97 -4.49 -48.40
N ILE A 106 -72.51 -3.27 -48.48
CA ILE A 106 -71.90 -2.07 -47.87
C ILE A 106 -71.76 -2.28 -46.35
N SER A 107 -72.83 -2.72 -45.66
CA SER A 107 -72.79 -2.95 -44.22
C SER A 107 -71.80 -4.07 -43.82
N ASN A 108 -71.71 -5.13 -44.62
CA ASN A 108 -70.72 -6.19 -44.46
C ASN A 108 -69.29 -5.66 -44.56
N LEU A 109 -69.00 -4.81 -45.56
CA LEU A 109 -67.68 -4.19 -45.75
C LEU A 109 -67.32 -3.22 -44.62
N GLU A 110 -68.28 -2.40 -44.15
CA GLU A 110 -68.09 -1.55 -42.97
C GLU A 110 -67.70 -2.37 -41.74
N THR A 111 -68.43 -3.47 -41.49
CA THR A 111 -68.17 -4.37 -40.38
C THR A 111 -66.80 -5.02 -40.49
N GLN A 112 -66.42 -5.50 -41.67
CA GLN A 112 -65.11 -6.12 -41.92
C GLN A 112 -63.96 -5.14 -41.74
N LEU A 113 -64.10 -3.90 -42.22
CA LEU A 113 -63.12 -2.83 -41.99
C LEU A 113 -62.94 -2.58 -40.48
N LEU A 114 -64.03 -2.42 -39.73
CA LEU A 114 -63.96 -2.19 -38.28
C LEU A 114 -63.36 -3.38 -37.54
N MET A 115 -63.66 -4.62 -37.93
CA MET A 115 -63.02 -5.81 -37.36
C MET A 115 -61.51 -5.83 -37.65
N CYS A 116 -61.09 -5.50 -38.88
CA CYS A 116 -59.68 -5.42 -39.25
C CYS A 116 -58.93 -4.39 -38.40
N LEU A 117 -59.49 -3.18 -38.24
CA LEU A 117 -58.88 -2.12 -37.43
C LEU A 117 -58.85 -2.47 -35.94
N ARG A 118 -59.88 -3.14 -35.42
CA ARG A 118 -59.91 -3.64 -34.03
C ARG A 118 -58.87 -4.72 -33.79
N LYS A 119 -58.74 -5.68 -34.71
CA LYS A 119 -57.71 -6.72 -34.64
C LYS A 119 -56.31 -6.10 -34.60
N LEU A 120 -56.03 -5.14 -35.49
CA LEU A 120 -54.78 -4.39 -35.48
C LEU A 120 -54.55 -3.65 -34.15
N THR A 121 -55.60 -3.05 -33.61
CA THR A 121 -55.58 -2.39 -32.29
C THR A 121 -55.23 -3.39 -31.19
N ASP A 122 -55.87 -4.55 -31.16
CA ASP A 122 -55.62 -5.58 -30.16
C ASP A 122 -54.21 -6.19 -30.25
N GLU A 123 -53.70 -6.37 -31.47
CA GLU A 123 -52.32 -6.81 -31.71
C GLU A 123 -51.30 -5.78 -31.19
N GLY A 124 -51.48 -4.51 -31.55
CA GLY A 124 -50.63 -3.42 -31.07
C GLY A 124 -50.72 -3.22 -29.56
N LEU A 125 -51.92 -3.20 -28.98
CA LEU A 125 -52.08 -3.08 -27.52
C LEU A 125 -51.66 -4.34 -26.75
N GLY A 126 -51.55 -5.47 -27.44
CA GLY A 126 -51.04 -6.71 -26.87
C GLY A 126 -49.63 -6.57 -26.29
N VAL A 127 -48.77 -5.72 -26.88
CA VAL A 127 -47.42 -5.50 -26.33
C VAL A 127 -47.43 -4.66 -25.05
N ILE A 128 -48.33 -3.67 -24.96
CA ILE A 128 -48.52 -2.86 -23.75
C ILE A 128 -49.06 -3.71 -22.61
N LYS A 129 -50.05 -4.57 -22.90
CA LYS A 129 -50.62 -5.50 -21.90
C LYS A 129 -49.59 -6.49 -21.37
N LYS A 130 -48.61 -6.91 -22.19
CA LYS A 130 -47.50 -7.77 -21.72
C LYS A 130 -46.51 -7.02 -20.83
N ALA A 131 -46.24 -5.74 -21.14
CA ALA A 131 -45.34 -4.90 -20.36
C ALA A 131 -45.93 -4.46 -19.01
N ILE A 132 -47.26 -4.46 -18.88
CA ILE A 132 -47.98 -4.23 -17.63
C ILE A 132 -48.25 -5.59 -16.98
N LYS A 133 -47.57 -5.92 -15.89
CA LYS A 133 -47.92 -7.12 -15.12
C LYS A 133 -49.11 -6.83 -14.23
N ASP A 134 -50.20 -7.58 -14.41
CA ASP A 134 -51.29 -7.60 -13.44
C ASP A 134 -50.80 -8.25 -12.14
N GLU A 135 -50.95 -7.53 -11.02
CA GLU A 135 -50.48 -7.90 -9.67
C GLU A 135 -51.17 -9.16 -9.09
N SER A 136 -52.02 -9.87 -9.84
CA SER A 136 -52.83 -10.98 -9.33
C SER A 136 -52.07 -12.28 -9.05
N ASN A 137 -50.76 -12.35 -9.33
CA ASN A 137 -49.95 -13.58 -9.19
C ASN A 137 -48.83 -13.54 -8.14
N PHE A 138 -48.76 -12.54 -7.26
CA PHE A 138 -47.76 -12.56 -6.17
C PHE A 138 -48.37 -12.88 -4.81
N HIS A 139 -47.91 -14.00 -4.26
CA HIS A 139 -48.19 -14.42 -2.88
C HIS A 139 -47.69 -13.37 -1.88
N LYS A 140 -48.57 -13.10 -0.91
CA LYS A 140 -48.35 -12.43 0.39
C LYS A 140 -46.89 -12.37 0.86
N GLU A 141 -46.33 -11.16 0.87
CA GLU A 141 -45.28 -10.60 1.74
C GLU A 141 -44.95 -9.26 1.04
N GLU A 142 -45.36 -8.08 1.50
CA GLU A 142 -45.24 -7.46 2.81
C GLU A 142 -46.44 -6.53 3.06
N LYS A 143 -46.78 -6.33 4.33
CA LYS A 143 -47.67 -5.25 4.75
C LYS A 143 -46.91 -3.94 4.65
N ASP A 144 -47.16 -3.16 3.61
CA ASP A 144 -47.06 -1.72 3.72
C ASP A 144 -48.16 -1.07 2.88
N ASP A 145 -49.11 -0.45 3.58
CA ASP A 145 -50.10 0.45 2.99
C ASP A 145 -49.33 1.63 2.41
N THR A 146 -49.26 1.77 1.09
CA THR A 146 -49.64 2.96 0.30
C THR A 146 -49.12 2.77 -1.15
N PHE A 147 -50.06 2.79 -2.11
CA PHE A 147 -49.91 2.66 -3.58
C PHE A 147 -49.58 1.26 -4.13
N SER A 148 -50.58 0.62 -4.75
CA SER A 148 -50.41 -0.52 -5.67
C SER A 148 -49.59 -0.06 -6.88
N PHE A 149 -48.27 -0.22 -6.82
CA PHE A 149 -47.38 0.17 -7.89
C PHE A 149 -47.39 -0.93 -8.96
N VAL A 150 -48.26 -0.76 -9.96
CA VAL A 150 -48.26 -1.57 -11.18
C VAL A 150 -46.83 -1.79 -11.67
N GLN A 151 -46.39 -3.04 -11.69
CA GLN A 151 -45.06 -3.41 -12.16
C GLN A 151 -45.02 -3.27 -13.69
N ILE A 152 -44.33 -2.22 -14.14
CA ILE A 152 -44.18 -1.89 -15.56
C ILE A 152 -42.78 -2.30 -16.01
N GLU A 153 -42.72 -3.11 -17.06
CA GLU A 153 -41.49 -3.47 -17.75
C GLU A 153 -41.25 -2.54 -18.96
N LYS A 154 -39.99 -2.45 -19.39
CA LYS A 154 -39.61 -1.63 -20.55
C LYS A 154 -40.03 -2.35 -21.83
N LEU A 155 -40.71 -1.65 -22.73
CA LEU A 155 -40.98 -2.15 -24.07
C LEU A 155 -39.67 -2.35 -24.84
N GLY A 156 -39.56 -3.49 -25.53
CA GLY A 156 -38.48 -3.75 -26.45
C GLY A 156 -38.57 -2.87 -27.71
N LYS A 157 -37.48 -2.80 -28.47
CA LYS A 157 -37.46 -2.05 -29.74
C LYS A 157 -38.53 -2.56 -30.72
N SER A 158 -38.68 -3.88 -30.85
CA SER A 158 -39.69 -4.51 -31.71
C SER A 158 -41.12 -4.16 -31.29
N ASP A 159 -41.38 -4.08 -29.98
CA ASP A 159 -42.70 -3.76 -29.45
C ASP A 159 -43.08 -2.32 -29.78
N ILE A 160 -42.11 -1.40 -29.70
CA ILE A 160 -42.31 0.01 -30.06
C ILE A 160 -42.54 0.15 -31.57
N GLU A 161 -41.74 -0.53 -32.41
CA GLU A 161 -41.94 -0.54 -33.87
C GLU A 161 -43.34 -1.06 -34.26
N GLN A 162 -43.85 -2.07 -33.53
CA GLN A 162 -45.21 -2.57 -33.72
C GLN A 162 -46.28 -1.52 -33.36
N LEU A 163 -46.09 -0.78 -32.26
CA LEU A 163 -46.99 0.32 -31.88
C LEU A 163 -46.96 1.47 -32.90
N GLU A 164 -45.77 1.85 -33.37
CA GLU A 164 -45.59 2.88 -34.40
C GLU A 164 -46.29 2.49 -35.71
N THR A 165 -46.10 1.24 -36.16
CA THR A 165 -46.74 0.71 -37.38
C THR A 165 -48.25 0.68 -37.25
N SER A 166 -48.76 0.19 -36.10
CA SER A 166 -50.20 0.13 -35.83
C SER A 166 -50.81 1.54 -35.81
N ALA A 167 -50.14 2.50 -35.17
CA ALA A 167 -50.57 3.89 -35.13
C ALA A 167 -50.64 4.51 -36.54
N ALA A 168 -49.62 4.29 -37.37
CA ALA A 168 -49.56 4.83 -38.73
C ALA A 168 -50.66 4.27 -39.63
N ILE A 169 -50.95 2.97 -39.53
CA ILE A 169 -52.04 2.33 -40.29
C ILE A 169 -53.41 2.87 -39.85
N LEU A 170 -53.65 2.96 -38.54
CA LEU A 170 -54.90 3.51 -37.98
C LEU A 170 -55.09 4.99 -38.35
N GLU A 171 -54.02 5.79 -38.27
CA GLU A 171 -54.03 7.21 -38.67
C GLU A 171 -54.33 7.37 -40.16
N ASN A 172 -53.73 6.53 -41.02
CA ASN A 172 -54.05 6.51 -42.45
C ASN A 172 -55.54 6.18 -42.70
N ALA A 173 -56.11 5.22 -41.97
CA ALA A 173 -57.54 4.90 -42.05
C ALA A 173 -58.40 6.11 -41.65
N VAL A 174 -58.07 6.79 -40.54
CA VAL A 174 -58.77 8.00 -40.09
C VAL A 174 -58.74 9.08 -41.17
N ASN A 175 -57.56 9.36 -41.72
CA ASN A 175 -57.38 10.41 -42.74
C ASN A 175 -58.14 10.08 -44.03
N VAL A 176 -58.12 8.81 -44.47
CA VAL A 176 -58.83 8.39 -45.67
C VAL A 176 -60.33 8.48 -45.50
N PHE A 177 -60.89 8.14 -44.34
CA PHE A 177 -62.33 8.14 -44.07
C PHE A 177 -62.83 9.39 -43.34
N GLU A 178 -61.99 10.43 -43.23
CA GLU A 178 -62.34 11.67 -42.51
C GLU A 178 -63.53 12.41 -43.15
N LEU A 179 -63.54 12.48 -44.49
CA LEU A 179 -64.64 13.09 -45.23
C LEU A 179 -65.81 12.12 -45.36
N PRO A 180 -67.00 12.46 -44.86
CA PRO A 180 -68.18 11.62 -45.05
C PRO A 180 -68.53 11.52 -46.54
N PHE A 181 -68.96 10.35 -46.97
CA PHE A 181 -69.60 10.15 -48.28
C PHE A 181 -70.93 9.43 -48.06
N GLN A 182 -71.90 9.71 -48.92
CA GLN A 182 -73.32 9.44 -48.68
C GLN A 182 -73.58 8.00 -48.18
N HIS A 183 -74.49 7.85 -47.21
CA HIS A 183 -74.97 6.56 -46.69
C HIS A 183 -73.97 5.66 -45.94
N VAL A 184 -72.71 6.07 -45.75
CA VAL A 184 -71.67 5.33 -45.02
C VAL A 184 -71.13 6.20 -43.86
N ASN A 185 -71.27 5.74 -42.62
CA ASN A 185 -70.89 6.51 -41.42
C ASN A 185 -69.69 5.88 -40.70
N LEU A 186 -68.57 5.77 -41.41
CA LEU A 186 -67.33 5.17 -40.91
C LEU A 186 -66.44 6.14 -40.12
N ASP A 187 -66.58 7.45 -40.35
CA ASP A 187 -65.66 8.46 -39.81
C ASP A 187 -65.58 8.40 -38.27
N LYS A 188 -66.73 8.33 -37.59
CA LYS A 188 -66.85 8.32 -36.15
C LYS A 188 -66.28 7.04 -35.55
N SER A 189 -66.62 5.89 -36.13
CA SER A 189 -66.20 4.58 -35.64
C SER A 189 -64.69 4.37 -35.79
N ILE A 190 -64.11 4.75 -36.93
CA ILE A 190 -62.66 4.66 -37.18
C ILE A 190 -61.90 5.63 -36.27
N LYS A 191 -62.38 6.87 -36.14
CA LYS A 191 -61.82 7.83 -35.18
C LYS A 191 -61.85 7.26 -33.76
N GLN A 192 -62.96 6.67 -33.32
CA GLN A 192 -63.07 6.08 -31.99
C GLN A 192 -62.05 4.94 -31.76
N VAL A 193 -61.85 4.06 -32.74
CA VAL A 193 -60.85 2.97 -32.65
C VAL A 193 -59.44 3.55 -32.48
N PHE A 194 -59.05 4.51 -33.33
CA PHE A 194 -57.74 5.16 -33.23
C PHE A 194 -57.56 5.92 -31.91
N GLN A 195 -58.60 6.62 -31.46
CA GLN A 195 -58.58 7.35 -30.19
C GLN A 195 -58.42 6.42 -28.99
N SER A 196 -59.08 5.26 -29.01
CA SER A 196 -58.93 4.23 -27.98
C SER A 196 -57.51 3.67 -27.95
N PHE A 197 -56.94 3.36 -29.12
CA PHE A 197 -55.55 2.90 -29.25
C PHE A 197 -54.57 3.93 -28.64
N LEU A 198 -54.67 5.19 -29.06
CA LEU A 198 -53.81 6.26 -28.54
C LEU A 198 -54.00 6.49 -27.03
N GLY A 199 -55.23 6.36 -26.53
CA GLY A 199 -55.52 6.49 -25.10
C GLY A 199 -54.71 5.51 -24.26
N GLU A 200 -54.66 4.24 -24.65
CA GLU A 200 -53.90 3.21 -23.95
C GLU A 200 -52.38 3.43 -24.03
N VAL A 201 -51.87 3.87 -25.20
CA VAL A 201 -50.44 4.24 -25.34
C VAL A 201 -50.09 5.40 -24.41
N VAL A 202 -50.95 6.41 -24.31
CA VAL A 202 -50.77 7.55 -23.39
C VAL A 202 -50.84 7.10 -21.93
N VAL A 203 -51.77 6.20 -21.58
CA VAL A 203 -51.85 5.64 -20.21
C VAL A 203 -50.55 4.90 -19.85
N TYR A 204 -50.02 4.08 -20.76
CA TYR A 204 -48.74 3.41 -20.57
C TYR A 204 -47.58 4.41 -20.41
N PHE A 205 -47.58 5.49 -21.18
CA PHE A 205 -46.61 6.57 -21.05
C PHE A 205 -46.67 7.25 -19.67
N GLU A 206 -47.86 7.59 -19.17
CA GLU A 206 -48.03 8.18 -17.83
C GLU A 206 -47.61 7.21 -16.72
N ARG A 207 -47.86 5.91 -16.91
CA ARG A 207 -47.37 4.85 -16.04
C ARG A 207 -45.84 4.81 -15.98
N ILE A 208 -45.14 5.01 -17.10
CA ILE A 208 -43.69 5.18 -17.10
C ILE A 208 -43.27 6.40 -16.26
N SER A 209 -43.94 7.53 -16.41
CA SER A 209 -43.66 8.74 -15.61
C SER A 209 -43.78 8.48 -14.10
N GLN A 210 -44.83 7.74 -13.69
CA GLN A 210 -45.02 7.32 -12.30
C GLN A 210 -43.93 6.37 -11.83
N LYS A 211 -43.52 5.41 -12.67
CA LYS A 211 -42.41 4.49 -12.38
C LYS A 211 -41.11 5.25 -12.16
N ILE A 212 -40.77 6.21 -13.01
CA ILE A 212 -39.59 7.08 -12.85
C ILE A 212 -39.64 7.82 -11.52
N ALA A 213 -40.78 8.42 -11.16
CA ALA A 213 -40.94 9.09 -9.87
C ALA A 213 -40.68 8.14 -8.68
N SER A 214 -41.24 6.92 -8.73
CA SER A 214 -41.02 5.92 -7.68
C SER A 214 -39.56 5.45 -7.57
N LEU A 215 -38.84 5.39 -8.70
CA LEU A 215 -37.43 5.00 -8.72
C LEU A 215 -36.57 6.03 -7.99
N PHE A 216 -36.85 7.32 -8.16
CA PHE A 216 -36.17 8.36 -7.39
C PHE A 216 -36.43 8.25 -5.88
N GLU A 217 -37.65 7.93 -5.48
CA GLU A 217 -38.01 7.80 -4.06
C GLU A 217 -37.35 6.58 -3.40
N LYS A 218 -37.34 5.43 -4.09
CA LYS A 218 -36.85 4.16 -3.52
C LYS A 218 -35.34 3.96 -3.65
N GLN A 219 -34.77 4.25 -4.82
CA GLN A 219 -33.38 3.92 -5.15
C GLN A 219 -32.46 5.15 -5.15
N ARG A 220 -33.03 6.37 -5.06
CA ARG A 220 -32.30 7.64 -5.04
C ARG A 220 -31.20 7.70 -6.10
N TYR A 221 -29.95 7.57 -5.65
CA TYR A 221 -28.72 7.71 -6.43
C TYR A 221 -28.46 6.58 -7.45
N GLN A 222 -29.13 5.43 -7.30
CA GLN A 222 -28.94 4.26 -8.18
C GLN A 222 -29.95 4.20 -9.33
N ALA A 223 -30.99 5.05 -9.31
CA ALA A 223 -32.12 4.99 -10.22
C ALA A 223 -31.79 5.35 -11.69
N PHE A 224 -30.71 6.09 -11.93
CA PHE A 224 -30.46 6.74 -13.23
C PHE A 224 -30.29 5.79 -14.41
N ASP A 225 -29.67 4.62 -14.23
CA ASP A 225 -29.53 3.63 -15.31
C ASP A 225 -30.88 3.04 -15.70
N GLU A 226 -31.73 2.77 -14.71
CA GLU A 226 -33.08 2.27 -14.96
C GLU A 226 -33.95 3.35 -15.62
N ILE A 227 -33.89 4.58 -15.13
CA ILE A 227 -34.59 5.76 -15.67
C ILE A 227 -34.17 6.02 -17.12
N LYS A 228 -32.88 5.95 -17.46
CA LYS A 228 -32.38 6.13 -18.84
C LYS A 228 -33.15 5.26 -19.84
N GLY A 229 -33.35 3.98 -19.49
CA GLY A 229 -34.09 3.06 -20.35
C GLY A 229 -35.57 3.41 -20.48
N PHE A 230 -36.22 3.89 -19.42
CA PHE A 230 -37.61 4.32 -19.49
C PHE A 230 -37.79 5.60 -20.30
N VAL A 231 -36.89 6.57 -20.13
CA VAL A 231 -36.89 7.80 -20.92
C VAL A 231 -36.67 7.49 -22.40
N PHE A 232 -35.79 6.54 -22.74
CA PHE A 232 -35.65 6.08 -24.12
C PHE A 232 -36.95 5.50 -24.69
N VAL A 233 -37.70 4.70 -23.93
CA VAL A 233 -39.02 4.21 -24.36
C VAL A 233 -39.98 5.38 -24.60
N MET A 234 -40.02 6.37 -23.69
CA MET A 234 -40.85 7.57 -23.84
C MET A 234 -40.51 8.35 -25.11
N ASP A 235 -39.22 8.56 -25.40
CA ASP A 235 -38.78 9.29 -26.61
C ASP A 235 -39.21 8.57 -27.88
N ASN A 236 -39.08 7.24 -27.93
CA ASN A 236 -39.51 6.48 -29.10
C ASN A 236 -41.03 6.48 -29.25
N LEU A 237 -41.81 6.32 -28.16
CA LEU A 237 -43.27 6.43 -28.25
C LEU A 237 -43.71 7.81 -28.77
N ARG A 238 -42.97 8.87 -28.47
CA ARG A 238 -43.22 10.23 -28.97
C ARG A 238 -42.82 10.44 -30.44
N LYS A 239 -42.24 9.46 -31.14
CA LYS A 239 -42.16 9.50 -32.61
C LYS A 239 -43.55 9.40 -33.26
N ILE A 240 -44.52 8.82 -32.55
CA ILE A 240 -45.93 8.88 -32.93
C ILE A 240 -46.45 10.29 -32.60
N LYS A 241 -46.64 11.13 -33.63
CA LYS A 241 -47.03 12.54 -33.48
C LYS A 241 -48.22 12.77 -32.55
N ALA A 242 -49.25 11.92 -32.65
CA ALA A 242 -50.44 12.04 -31.81
C ALA A 242 -50.15 11.74 -30.32
N VAL A 243 -49.18 10.86 -30.03
CA VAL A 243 -48.70 10.62 -28.66
C VAL A 243 -47.89 11.81 -28.19
N GLU A 244 -46.95 12.32 -29.00
CA GLU A 244 -46.15 13.51 -28.70
C GLU A 244 -47.01 14.69 -28.25
N GLN A 245 -48.05 15.02 -29.02
CA GLN A 245 -48.95 16.13 -28.72
C GLN A 245 -49.68 15.97 -27.40
N ARG A 246 -50.12 14.74 -27.08
CA ARG A 246 -50.88 14.45 -25.85
C ARG A 246 -50.00 14.41 -24.61
N THR A 247 -48.75 13.99 -24.76
CA THR A 247 -47.82 13.81 -23.65
C THR A 247 -46.81 14.93 -23.50
N GLN A 248 -46.88 15.98 -24.34
CA GLN A 248 -45.94 17.10 -24.35
C GLN A 248 -45.69 17.67 -22.93
N ARG A 249 -46.77 17.97 -22.20
CA ARG A 249 -46.69 18.57 -20.87
C ARG A 249 -46.09 17.60 -19.85
N SER A 250 -46.59 16.37 -19.78
CA SER A 250 -46.13 15.39 -18.80
C SER A 250 -44.68 14.98 -19.06
N TYR A 251 -44.29 14.84 -20.34
CA TYR A 251 -42.91 14.61 -20.75
C TYR A 251 -41.96 15.71 -20.22
N PHE A 252 -42.26 16.99 -20.49
CA PHE A 252 -41.39 18.05 -20.00
C PHE A 252 -41.33 18.10 -18.47
N GLN A 253 -42.45 17.85 -17.79
CA GLN A 253 -42.47 17.82 -16.33
C GLN A 253 -41.59 16.70 -15.76
N ILE A 254 -41.61 15.50 -16.34
CA ILE A 254 -40.78 14.40 -15.85
C ILE A 254 -39.30 14.59 -16.19
N ILE A 255 -38.99 15.13 -17.37
CA ILE A 255 -37.60 15.47 -17.75
C ILE A 255 -37.05 16.57 -16.84
N GLU A 256 -37.80 17.64 -16.57
CA GLU A 256 -37.39 18.69 -15.63
C GLU A 256 -37.24 18.16 -14.20
N ARG A 257 -38.06 17.20 -13.79
CA ARG A 257 -37.92 16.54 -12.47
C ARG A 257 -36.62 15.73 -12.41
N ILE A 258 -36.28 15.00 -13.47
CA ILE A 258 -35.00 14.28 -13.60
C ILE A 258 -33.83 15.27 -13.50
N PHE A 259 -33.89 16.39 -14.23
CA PHE A 259 -32.85 17.42 -14.19
C PHE A 259 -32.75 18.11 -12.82
N GLY A 260 -33.90 18.37 -12.18
CA GLY A 260 -33.96 18.88 -10.81
C GLY A 260 -33.22 17.99 -9.84
N TYR A 261 -33.45 16.67 -9.92
CA TYR A 261 -32.75 15.71 -9.08
C TYR A 261 -31.22 15.75 -9.29
N VAL A 262 -30.74 15.77 -10.55
CA VAL A 262 -29.29 15.89 -10.84
C VAL A 262 -28.71 17.18 -10.25
N ARG A 263 -29.41 18.31 -10.37
CA ARG A 263 -28.98 19.59 -9.77
C ARG A 263 -28.88 19.52 -8.25
N ASP A 264 -29.80 18.81 -7.60
CA ASP A 264 -29.77 18.64 -6.15
C ASP A 264 -28.62 17.73 -5.70
N VAL A 265 -28.33 16.64 -6.44
CA VAL A 265 -27.15 15.81 -6.20
C VAL A 265 -25.84 16.60 -6.40
N HIS A 266 -25.78 17.44 -7.43
CA HIS A 266 -24.63 18.30 -7.67
C HIS A 266 -24.40 19.29 -6.51
N LYS A 267 -25.46 19.96 -6.03
CA LYS A 267 -25.37 20.84 -4.85
C LYS A 267 -24.90 20.10 -3.60
N ASP A 268 -25.38 18.88 -3.38
CA ASP A 268 -24.92 18.02 -2.29
C ASP A 268 -23.39 17.80 -2.37
N ILE A 269 -22.85 17.51 -3.56
CA ILE A 269 -21.40 17.36 -3.77
C ILE A 269 -20.66 18.68 -3.54
N GLU A 270 -21.19 19.81 -4.03
CA GLU A 270 -20.57 21.11 -3.81
C GLU A 270 -20.49 21.50 -2.32
N LEU A 271 -21.43 21.05 -1.50
CA LEU A 271 -21.38 21.23 -0.04
C LEU A 271 -20.39 20.27 0.63
N MET A 272 -20.22 19.06 0.09
CA MET A 272 -19.30 18.05 0.63
C MET A 272 -17.83 18.33 0.28
N LEU A 273 -17.53 18.82 -0.92
CA LEU A 273 -16.14 19.02 -1.37
C LEU A 273 -15.29 19.90 -0.45
N PRO A 274 -15.77 21.05 0.07
CA PRO A 274 -15.01 21.84 1.04
C PRO A 274 -14.73 21.11 2.36
N LEU A 275 -15.63 20.23 2.80
CA LEU A 275 -15.46 19.42 4.01
C LEU A 275 -14.41 18.31 3.79
N LEU A 276 -14.43 17.70 2.59
CA LEU A 276 -13.41 16.75 2.15
C LEU A 276 -12.02 17.41 2.14
N MET A 277 -11.92 18.62 1.59
CA MET A 277 -10.66 19.37 1.47
C MET A 277 -10.06 19.72 2.84
N LYS A 278 -10.92 20.03 3.82
CA LYS A 278 -10.51 20.28 5.21
C LYS A 278 -10.16 19.01 6.00
N GLN A 279 -10.33 17.82 5.41
CA GLN A 279 -10.13 16.53 6.06
C GLN A 279 -10.91 16.40 7.38
N ASP A 280 -12.17 16.85 7.37
CA ASP A 280 -13.03 16.79 8.56
C ASP A 280 -13.23 15.32 9.01
N LEU A 281 -13.02 15.03 10.30
CA LEU A 281 -13.15 13.70 10.87
C LEU A 281 -14.58 13.13 10.75
N SER A 282 -15.58 14.01 10.64
CA SER A 282 -17.00 13.65 10.47
C SER A 282 -17.43 13.48 9.01
N PHE A 283 -16.50 13.60 8.05
CA PHE A 283 -16.82 13.54 6.63
C PHE A 283 -17.36 12.16 6.21
N ASP A 284 -18.54 12.16 5.58
CA ASP A 284 -19.18 10.93 5.08
C ASP A 284 -18.73 10.61 3.64
N TYR A 285 -17.69 9.78 3.55
CA TYR A 285 -17.18 9.27 2.28
C TYR A 285 -18.21 8.44 1.51
N ASN A 286 -19.07 7.68 2.19
CA ASN A 286 -20.05 6.83 1.52
C ASN A 286 -21.06 7.69 0.76
N ARG A 287 -21.56 8.74 1.40
CA ARG A 287 -22.48 9.68 0.76
C ARG A 287 -21.81 10.37 -0.44
N LEU A 288 -20.55 10.79 -0.33
CA LEU A 288 -19.80 11.35 -1.45
C LEU A 288 -19.73 10.35 -2.62
N PHE A 289 -19.41 9.09 -2.37
CA PHE A 289 -19.32 8.06 -3.42
C PHE A 289 -20.67 7.79 -4.08
N GLU A 290 -21.76 7.76 -3.32
CA GLU A 290 -23.11 7.62 -3.87
C GLU A 290 -23.46 8.81 -4.76
N CYS A 291 -23.18 10.04 -4.32
CA CYS A 291 -23.46 11.24 -5.11
C CYS A 291 -22.60 11.31 -6.38
N ILE A 292 -21.30 11.05 -6.30
CA ILE A 292 -20.42 11.05 -7.48
C ILE A 292 -20.80 9.90 -8.43
N GLY A 293 -21.09 8.72 -7.90
CA GLY A 293 -21.58 7.58 -8.69
C GLY A 293 -22.92 7.87 -9.36
N CYS A 294 -23.79 8.66 -8.72
CA CYS A 294 -25.02 9.16 -9.31
C CYS A 294 -24.74 10.14 -10.45
N MET A 295 -23.87 11.14 -10.22
CA MET A 295 -23.50 12.13 -11.24
C MET A 295 -22.91 11.46 -12.49
N ASN A 296 -22.02 10.49 -12.30
CA ASN A 296 -21.44 9.73 -13.42
C ASN A 296 -22.51 8.97 -14.21
N ARG A 297 -23.49 8.36 -13.53
CA ARG A 297 -24.62 7.66 -14.17
C ARG A 297 -25.63 8.61 -14.81
N SER A 298 -25.68 9.88 -14.40
CA SER A 298 -26.50 10.91 -15.03
C SER A 298 -25.89 11.55 -16.28
N LYS A 299 -24.68 11.16 -16.71
CA LYS A 299 -24.00 11.80 -17.86
C LYS A 299 -24.83 11.85 -19.16
N TRP A 300 -25.67 10.85 -19.39
CA TRP A 300 -26.58 10.80 -20.55
C TRP A 300 -27.62 11.93 -20.58
N ILE A 301 -27.86 12.62 -19.47
CA ILE A 301 -28.74 13.78 -19.38
C ILE A 301 -28.09 15.02 -19.97
N GLU A 302 -26.80 15.22 -19.71
CA GLU A 302 -26.03 16.33 -20.27
C GLU A 302 -25.90 16.19 -21.80
N GLU A 303 -25.71 14.96 -22.29
CA GLU A 303 -25.72 14.63 -23.72
C GLU A 303 -27.02 15.05 -24.44
N ARG A 304 -28.14 15.19 -23.70
CA ARG A 304 -29.42 15.66 -24.24
C ARG A 304 -29.58 17.18 -24.25
N GLN A 305 -28.84 17.91 -23.43
CA GLN A 305 -28.87 19.36 -23.41
C GLN A 305 -27.78 19.89 -24.35
N GLU A 306 -28.02 19.81 -25.66
CA GLU A 306 -27.12 20.38 -26.67
C GLU A 306 -26.80 21.85 -26.32
N GLY A 307 -25.55 22.13 -25.95
CA GLY A 307 -25.01 23.49 -25.84
C GLY A 307 -25.19 24.24 -24.51
N ARG A 308 -25.59 23.59 -23.40
CA ARG A 308 -25.60 24.24 -22.07
C ARG A 308 -24.83 23.44 -21.02
N GLY A 309 -23.66 23.96 -20.66
CA GLY A 309 -23.04 23.72 -19.36
C GLY A 309 -21.69 23.02 -19.47
N ASP A 310 -20.72 23.56 -18.74
CA ASP A 310 -19.54 22.82 -18.30
C ASP A 310 -20.03 21.50 -17.68
N ASN A 311 -19.50 20.37 -18.16
CA ASN A 311 -19.87 19.03 -17.67
C ASN A 311 -19.70 19.02 -16.15
N LEU A 312 -20.80 18.83 -15.41
CA LEU A 312 -20.81 18.95 -13.95
C LEU A 312 -19.87 17.92 -13.31
N MET A 313 -19.78 16.74 -13.94
CA MET A 313 -18.84 15.71 -13.52
C MET A 313 -17.38 16.14 -13.75
N ASP A 314 -17.09 16.86 -14.83
CA ASP A 314 -15.74 17.36 -15.09
C ASP A 314 -15.35 18.44 -14.07
N ALA A 315 -16.27 19.34 -13.69
CA ALA A 315 -16.03 20.32 -12.63
C ALA A 315 -15.77 19.65 -11.26
N ILE A 316 -16.50 18.57 -10.95
CA ILE A 316 -16.26 17.77 -9.74
C ILE A 316 -14.89 17.09 -9.81
N LYS A 317 -14.54 16.50 -10.96
CA LYS A 317 -13.22 15.89 -11.18
C LYS A 317 -12.11 16.91 -10.98
N GLU A 318 -12.19 18.08 -11.60
CA GLU A 318 -11.18 19.13 -11.45
C GLU A 318 -10.95 19.52 -9.99
N LYS A 319 -12.02 19.73 -9.22
CA LYS A 319 -11.93 20.04 -7.78
C LYS A 319 -11.27 18.91 -6.98
N LEU A 320 -11.59 17.65 -7.29
CA LEU A 320 -10.96 16.48 -6.66
C LEU A 320 -9.49 16.35 -7.05
N MET A 321 -9.15 16.56 -8.32
CA MET A 321 -7.77 16.51 -8.79
C MET A 321 -6.92 17.62 -8.15
N LEU A 322 -7.49 18.81 -7.98
CA LEU A 322 -6.83 19.90 -7.27
C LEU A 322 -6.51 19.50 -5.81
N HIS A 323 -7.47 18.93 -5.09
CA HIS A 323 -7.26 18.43 -3.72
C HIS A 323 -6.18 17.33 -3.67
N LEU A 324 -6.18 16.39 -4.62
CA LEU A 324 -5.16 15.34 -4.69
C LEU A 324 -3.76 15.91 -4.99
N CYS A 325 -3.67 16.96 -5.80
CA CYS A 325 -2.44 17.72 -6.01
C CYS A 325 -1.94 18.37 -4.70
N GLU A 326 -2.84 18.97 -3.92
CA GLU A 326 -2.50 19.58 -2.62
C GLU A 326 -2.01 18.54 -1.61
N LEU A 327 -2.65 17.37 -1.53
CA LEU A 327 -2.19 16.24 -0.70
C LEU A 327 -0.82 15.74 -1.13
N LYS A 328 -0.60 15.63 -2.44
CA LYS A 328 0.70 15.23 -3.00
C LYS A 328 1.79 16.24 -2.66
N GLN A 329 1.52 17.53 -2.77
CA GLN A 329 2.46 18.57 -2.36
C GLN A 329 2.75 18.50 -0.86
N SER A 330 1.70 18.37 -0.04
CA SER A 330 1.82 18.23 1.42
C SER A 330 2.67 17.02 1.81
N SER A 331 2.51 15.88 1.13
CA SER A 331 3.34 14.68 1.36
C SER A 331 4.82 14.89 1.01
N THR A 332 5.12 15.80 0.09
CA THR A 332 6.50 16.09 -0.32
C THR A 332 7.21 17.01 0.68
N SER A 333 6.45 17.80 1.44
CA SER A 333 6.99 18.65 2.53
C SER A 333 7.14 17.92 3.87
N LEU A 334 6.78 16.63 3.96
CA LEU A 334 6.94 15.87 5.20
C LEU A 334 8.37 15.39 5.38
N GLU A 335 9.02 15.84 6.45
CA GLU A 335 10.29 15.29 6.93
C GLU A 335 9.98 14.11 7.87
N LEU A 336 10.09 12.88 7.36
CA LEU A 336 9.76 11.65 8.10
C LEU A 336 10.97 11.12 8.88
N ASP A 337 11.44 11.87 9.87
CA ASP A 337 12.54 11.45 10.76
C ASP A 337 12.07 11.25 12.21
N ILE A 338 13.01 10.94 13.11
CA ILE A 338 12.72 10.67 14.52
C ILE A 338 12.42 11.97 15.29
N ASP A 339 12.90 13.11 14.80
CA ASP A 339 12.79 14.41 15.48
C ASP A 339 11.42 15.06 15.25
N HIS A 340 10.67 14.62 14.23
CA HIS A 340 9.38 15.18 13.81
C HIS A 340 8.25 14.12 13.79
N PRO A 341 7.86 13.55 14.95
CA PRO A 341 6.83 12.50 15.01
C PRO A 341 5.44 12.96 14.53
N ASP A 342 5.17 14.26 14.57
CA ASP A 342 3.95 14.87 14.03
C ASP A 342 3.88 14.78 12.50
N HIS A 343 5.00 14.84 11.79
CA HIS A 343 5.05 14.63 10.34
C HIS A 343 4.70 13.19 9.95
N LEU A 344 5.08 12.20 10.78
CA LEU A 344 4.69 10.81 10.58
C LEU A 344 3.18 10.62 10.71
N GLU A 345 2.57 11.24 11.72
CA GLU A 345 1.12 11.21 11.91
C GLU A 345 0.39 11.94 10.78
N GLN A 346 0.92 13.06 10.29
CA GLN A 346 0.39 13.73 9.09
C GLN A 346 0.48 12.84 7.85
N GLY A 347 1.62 12.18 7.62
CA GLY A 347 1.80 11.22 6.52
C GLY A 347 0.80 10.07 6.59
N ARG A 348 0.59 9.51 7.79
CA ARG A 348 -0.43 8.49 8.03
C ARG A 348 -1.84 8.98 7.68
N LYS A 349 -2.22 10.19 8.13
CA LYS A 349 -3.53 10.78 7.82
C LYS A 349 -3.74 10.96 6.32
N ILE A 350 -2.70 11.41 5.59
CA ILE A 350 -2.76 11.54 4.13
C ILE A 350 -3.01 10.18 3.48
N VAL A 351 -2.29 9.14 3.89
CA VAL A 351 -2.47 7.78 3.35
C VAL A 351 -3.87 7.25 3.64
N GLU A 352 -4.35 7.34 4.89
CA GLU A 352 -5.71 6.91 5.26
C GLU A 352 -6.79 7.68 4.49
N HIS A 353 -6.59 8.98 4.25
CA HIS A 353 -7.48 9.81 3.45
C HIS A 353 -7.54 9.35 1.99
N LEU A 354 -6.38 9.07 1.38
CA LEU A 354 -6.29 8.55 0.01
C LEU A 354 -6.90 7.16 -0.11
N GLU A 355 -6.67 6.27 0.86
CA GLU A 355 -7.26 4.93 0.88
C GLU A 355 -8.78 4.97 0.90
N LYS A 356 -9.38 5.89 1.67
CA LYS A 356 -10.83 6.07 1.67
C LYS A 356 -11.33 6.46 0.28
N LEU A 357 -10.60 7.31 -0.45
CA LEU A 357 -10.95 7.75 -1.80
C LEU A 357 -10.77 6.66 -2.88
N ASN A 358 -10.16 5.50 -2.59
CA ASN A 358 -9.94 4.43 -3.58
C ASN A 358 -11.22 3.97 -4.29
N ARG A 359 -12.38 4.05 -3.63
CA ARG A 359 -13.66 3.68 -4.28
C ARG A 359 -13.98 4.54 -5.51
N LEU A 360 -13.48 5.78 -5.55
CA LEU A 360 -13.65 6.66 -6.69
C LEU A 360 -12.78 6.29 -7.89
N GLU A 361 -11.75 5.46 -7.74
CA GLU A 361 -10.88 5.05 -8.85
C GLU A 361 -11.65 4.36 -9.98
N SER A 362 -12.74 3.66 -9.65
CA SER A 362 -13.64 3.03 -10.64
C SER A 362 -14.40 4.05 -11.51
N ILE A 363 -14.54 5.29 -11.04
CA ILE A 363 -15.27 6.38 -11.70
C ILE A 363 -14.29 7.44 -12.26
N ILE A 364 -13.19 7.68 -11.56
CA ILE A 364 -12.14 8.65 -11.85
C ILE A 364 -10.78 7.92 -11.75
N PRO A 365 -10.37 7.19 -12.80
CA PRO A 365 -9.14 6.38 -12.79
C PRO A 365 -7.86 7.17 -12.55
N GLU A 366 -7.89 8.47 -12.81
CA GLU A 366 -6.77 9.39 -12.60
C GLU A 366 -6.30 9.42 -11.14
N ILE A 367 -7.18 9.12 -10.18
CA ILE A 367 -6.88 9.08 -8.73
C ILE A 367 -5.81 8.04 -8.41
N THR A 368 -5.81 6.88 -9.10
CA THR A 368 -4.87 5.77 -8.85
C THR A 368 -3.41 6.22 -9.00
N ASN A 369 -3.12 7.11 -9.95
CA ASN A 369 -1.77 7.61 -10.16
C ASN A 369 -1.27 8.43 -8.96
N TYR A 370 -2.14 9.25 -8.37
CA TYR A 370 -1.83 10.04 -7.19
C TYR A 370 -1.61 9.15 -5.97
N HIS A 371 -2.49 8.17 -5.76
CA HIS A 371 -2.37 7.23 -4.65
C HIS A 371 -1.02 6.48 -4.69
N LYS A 372 -0.64 5.95 -5.87
CA LYS A 372 0.66 5.29 -6.06
C LYS A 372 1.84 6.23 -5.82
N GLU A 373 1.80 7.44 -6.36
CA GLU A 373 2.93 8.37 -6.25
C GLU A 373 3.14 8.85 -4.81
N VAL A 374 2.06 9.20 -4.10
CA VAL A 374 2.13 9.60 -2.68
C VAL A 374 2.58 8.42 -1.82
N GLY A 375 2.01 7.23 -2.03
CA GLY A 375 2.39 6.02 -1.31
C GLY A 375 3.87 5.67 -1.48
N MET A 376 4.38 5.67 -2.73
CA MET A 376 5.80 5.40 -3.00
C MET A 376 6.73 6.42 -2.34
N LYS A 377 6.36 7.71 -2.34
CA LYS A 377 7.17 8.76 -1.69
C LYS A 377 7.28 8.56 -0.18
N ILE A 378 6.14 8.35 0.48
CA ILE A 378 6.09 8.11 1.93
C ILE A 378 6.84 6.82 2.28
N GLU A 379 6.62 5.72 1.54
CA GLU A 379 7.35 4.47 1.75
C GLU A 379 8.86 4.66 1.61
N HIS A 380 9.30 5.36 0.55
CA HIS A 380 10.73 5.60 0.31
C HIS A 380 11.36 6.41 1.45
N ALA A 381 10.69 7.46 1.92
CA ALA A 381 11.14 8.27 3.04
C ALA A 381 11.22 7.47 4.34
N ILE A 382 10.19 6.67 4.68
CA ILE A 382 10.21 5.76 5.84
C ILE A 382 11.38 4.77 5.73
N ARG A 383 11.56 4.13 4.57
CA ARG A 383 12.63 3.15 4.34
C ARG A 383 14.01 3.78 4.49
N ALA A 384 14.19 5.01 3.99
CA ALA A 384 15.43 5.77 4.15
C ALA A 384 15.72 6.03 5.63
N THR A 385 14.74 6.51 6.40
CA THR A 385 14.87 6.75 7.85
C THR A 385 15.18 5.48 8.62
N VAL A 386 14.46 4.38 8.35
CA VAL A 386 14.75 3.07 8.95
C VAL A 386 16.17 2.62 8.63
N SER A 387 16.63 2.80 7.39
CA SER A 387 17.99 2.46 6.98
C SER A 387 19.05 3.31 7.72
N THR A 388 18.76 4.59 7.95
CA THR A 388 19.62 5.47 8.75
C THR A 388 19.67 5.01 10.20
N ILE A 389 18.53 4.66 10.81
CA ILE A 389 18.47 4.11 12.17
C ILE A 389 19.29 2.82 12.24
N GLU A 390 19.07 1.87 11.33
CA GLU A 390 19.83 0.63 11.27
C GLU A 390 21.33 0.89 11.14
N HIS A 391 21.74 1.86 10.32
CA HIS A 391 23.14 2.23 10.14
C HIS A 391 23.76 2.83 11.40
N GLU A 392 23.08 3.79 12.04
CA GLU A 392 23.58 4.50 13.22
C GLU A 392 23.66 3.60 14.45
N PHE A 393 22.67 2.71 14.61
CA PHE A 393 22.54 1.80 15.73
C PHE A 393 23.10 0.39 15.48
N SER A 394 23.72 0.14 14.31
CA SER A 394 24.43 -1.12 14.06
C SER A 394 25.66 -1.28 14.98
N LEU A 395 25.49 -2.12 16.00
CA LEU A 395 26.55 -2.53 16.94
C LEU A 395 27.71 -3.29 16.26
N GLU A 396 27.49 -3.84 15.05
CA GLU A 396 28.50 -4.62 14.34
C GLU A 396 29.68 -3.79 13.85
N ARG A 397 29.50 -2.48 13.61
CA ARG A 397 30.57 -1.62 13.06
C ARG A 397 31.35 -0.81 14.11
N LYS A 398 30.71 -0.40 15.20
CA LYS A 398 31.35 0.39 16.25
C LYS A 398 31.66 -0.51 17.45
N ASN A 399 32.92 -0.94 17.57
CA ASN A 399 33.57 -1.56 18.74
C ASN A 399 33.81 -3.08 18.78
N VAL A 400 33.30 -3.92 17.88
CA VAL A 400 33.60 -5.38 17.99
C VAL A 400 35.09 -5.67 17.77
N HIS A 401 35.71 -5.02 16.77
CA HIS A 401 37.16 -5.18 16.52
C HIS A 401 38.00 -4.59 17.66
N TYR A 402 37.60 -3.42 18.17
CA TYR A 402 38.28 -2.73 19.27
C TYR A 402 38.23 -3.52 20.58
N GLN A 403 37.07 -4.08 20.94
CA GLN A 403 36.90 -4.94 22.11
C GLN A 403 37.71 -6.23 21.99
N LYS A 404 37.82 -6.80 20.78
CA LYS A 404 38.65 -7.98 20.51
C LYS A 404 40.14 -7.67 20.72
N GLU A 405 40.61 -6.51 20.29
CA GLU A 405 42.00 -6.10 20.45
C GLU A 405 42.37 -5.79 21.91
N ILE A 406 41.48 -5.10 22.65
CA ILE A 406 41.62 -4.90 24.10
C ILE A 406 41.69 -6.25 24.83
N LYS A 407 40.79 -7.19 24.51
CA LYS A 407 40.76 -8.52 25.11
C LYS A 407 42.10 -9.25 24.94
N GLU A 408 42.72 -9.18 23.76
CA GLU A 408 44.00 -9.86 23.54
C GLU A 408 45.18 -9.18 24.24
N GLN A 409 45.15 -7.85 24.40
CA GLN A 409 46.17 -7.16 25.19
C GLN A 409 46.03 -7.46 26.70
N LEU A 410 44.78 -7.57 27.20
CA LEU A 410 44.53 -8.00 28.58
C LEU A 410 44.97 -9.44 28.83
N LYS A 411 44.78 -10.36 27.87
CA LYS A 411 45.33 -11.72 27.96
C LYS A 411 46.86 -11.73 28.04
N LYS A 412 47.54 -10.88 27.25
CA LYS A 412 49.02 -10.74 27.32
C LYS A 412 49.49 -10.21 28.68
N LEU A 413 48.76 -9.27 29.28
CA LEU A 413 49.06 -8.78 30.64
C LEU A 413 48.82 -9.84 31.71
N LYS A 414 47.80 -10.69 31.56
CA LYS A 414 47.55 -11.82 32.46
C LYS A 414 48.75 -12.77 32.52
N VAL A 415 49.28 -13.17 31.36
CA VAL A 415 50.46 -14.04 31.26
C VAL A 415 51.67 -13.41 31.98
N TYR A 416 51.91 -12.12 31.75
CA TYR A 416 52.99 -11.40 32.44
C TYR A 416 52.82 -11.36 33.98
N THR A 417 51.59 -11.19 34.45
CA THR A 417 51.29 -11.16 35.88
C THR A 417 51.53 -12.54 36.52
N GLU A 418 51.19 -13.62 35.83
CA GLU A 418 51.48 -15.00 36.25
C GLU A 418 52.99 -15.25 36.31
N SER A 419 53.76 -14.74 35.34
CA SER A 419 55.23 -14.82 35.31
C SER A 419 55.89 -14.05 36.46
N LEU A 420 55.40 -12.85 36.79
CA LEU A 420 55.84 -12.09 37.96
C LEU A 420 55.53 -12.83 39.28
N ASN A 421 54.35 -13.44 39.39
CA ASN A 421 53.99 -14.24 40.55
C ASN A 421 54.94 -15.43 40.71
N HIS A 422 55.35 -16.07 39.61
CA HIS A 422 56.34 -17.14 39.63
C HIS A 422 57.72 -16.66 40.09
N ALA A 423 58.19 -15.50 39.60
CA ALA A 423 59.45 -14.89 40.05
C ALA A 423 59.41 -14.53 41.55
N ASN A 424 58.28 -14.03 42.05
CA ASN A 424 58.11 -13.73 43.47
C ASN A 424 58.03 -15.01 44.33
N ALA A 425 57.39 -16.07 43.83
CA ALA A 425 57.36 -17.37 44.50
C ALA A 425 58.77 -17.98 44.62
N TYR A 426 59.64 -17.78 43.63
CA TYR A 426 61.05 -18.18 43.71
C TYR A 426 61.79 -17.52 44.89
N LEU A 427 61.58 -16.21 45.12
CA LEU A 427 62.15 -15.53 46.30
C LEU A 427 61.60 -16.10 47.61
N GLN A 428 60.30 -16.38 47.67
CA GLN A 428 59.69 -17.01 48.85
C GLN A 428 60.26 -18.40 49.13
N GLN A 429 60.51 -19.23 48.09
CA GLN A 429 61.19 -20.52 48.24
C GLN A 429 62.61 -20.37 48.82
N LYS A 430 63.30 -19.27 48.50
CA LYS A 430 64.61 -18.90 49.08
C LYS A 430 64.49 -18.19 50.45
N LYS A 431 63.30 -18.22 51.07
CA LYS A 431 63.00 -17.60 52.37
C LYS A 431 63.23 -16.08 52.41
N LEU A 432 63.03 -15.42 51.28
CA LEU A 432 63.07 -13.96 51.12
C LEU A 432 61.67 -13.46 50.82
N LYS A 433 61.22 -12.38 51.48
CA LYS A 433 59.88 -11.83 51.32
C LYS A 433 59.72 -11.10 49.99
N ASN A 434 60.76 -10.40 49.55
CA ASN A 434 60.76 -9.61 48.32
C ASN A 434 62.19 -9.31 47.86
N ALA A 435 62.31 -8.68 46.68
CA ALA A 435 63.60 -8.29 46.11
C ALA A 435 64.36 -7.29 46.99
N GLN A 436 63.65 -6.42 47.73
CA GLN A 436 64.26 -5.44 48.62
C GLN A 436 64.96 -6.10 49.81
N GLU A 437 64.41 -7.20 50.34
CA GLU A 437 65.05 -8.01 51.38
C GLU A 437 66.33 -8.68 50.87
N LEU A 438 66.32 -9.17 49.62
CA LEU A 438 67.50 -9.74 48.97
C LEU A 438 68.63 -8.70 48.84
N ASP A 439 68.30 -7.52 48.32
CA ASP A 439 69.27 -6.43 48.16
C ASP A 439 69.81 -5.97 49.53
N SER A 440 68.94 -5.86 50.53
CA SER A 440 69.33 -5.49 51.91
C SER A 440 70.27 -6.52 52.54
N ARG A 441 70.06 -7.82 52.28
CA ARG A 441 70.93 -8.90 52.79
C ARG A 441 72.31 -8.89 52.15
N ILE A 442 72.38 -8.70 50.84
CA ILE A 442 73.65 -8.55 50.10
C ILE A 442 74.43 -7.38 50.69
N GLN A 443 73.79 -6.21 50.80
CA GLN A 443 74.43 -5.00 51.31
C GLN A 443 74.87 -5.15 52.78
N SER A 444 74.10 -5.84 53.61
CA SER A 444 74.47 -6.13 55.01
C SER A 444 75.75 -6.95 55.09
N ILE A 445 75.86 -8.02 54.29
CA ILE A 445 77.06 -8.89 54.28
C ILE A 445 78.28 -8.14 53.75
N GLU A 446 78.12 -7.31 52.71
CA GLU A 446 79.20 -6.48 52.17
C GLU A 446 79.73 -5.49 53.22
N ASN A 447 78.84 -4.84 53.97
CA ASN A 447 79.20 -3.94 55.05
C ASN A 447 79.90 -4.67 56.20
N GLU A 448 79.44 -5.88 56.55
CA GLU A 448 80.04 -6.70 57.60
C GLU A 448 81.46 -7.15 57.24
N ILE A 449 81.71 -7.57 55.99
CA ILE A 449 83.06 -7.86 55.49
C ILE A 449 83.96 -6.63 55.60
N LYS A 450 83.46 -5.45 55.22
CA LYS A 450 84.23 -4.19 55.26
C LYS A 450 84.60 -3.77 56.68
N MET A 451 83.67 -3.85 57.63
CA MET A 451 83.95 -3.55 59.04
C MET A 451 84.95 -4.53 59.64
N ASN A 452 84.74 -5.83 59.44
CA ASN A 452 85.63 -6.87 59.94
C ASN A 452 87.07 -6.72 59.42
N ASN A 453 87.27 -6.36 58.15
CA ASN A 453 88.60 -6.06 57.61
C ASN A 453 89.25 -4.85 58.29
N THR A 454 88.46 -3.82 58.61
CA THR A 454 88.96 -2.59 59.24
C THR A 454 89.42 -2.83 60.67
N ASP A 455 88.66 -3.61 61.44
CA ASP A 455 88.97 -3.89 62.84
C ASP A 455 90.15 -4.86 62.97
N PHE A 456 90.24 -5.86 62.09
CA PHE A 456 91.38 -6.77 62.02
C PHE A 456 92.70 -6.04 61.75
N GLU A 457 92.74 -5.07 60.83
CA GLU A 457 93.98 -4.32 60.58
C GLU A 457 94.38 -3.40 61.73
N LYS A 458 93.43 -2.95 62.55
CA LYS A 458 93.78 -2.24 63.80
C LYS A 458 94.42 -3.17 64.81
N GLU A 459 93.86 -4.35 65.04
CA GLU A 459 94.41 -5.33 65.99
C GLU A 459 95.76 -5.87 65.54
N LYS A 460 95.91 -6.18 64.25
CA LYS A 460 97.19 -6.63 63.68
C LYS A 460 98.30 -5.61 63.90
N ASN A 461 98.01 -4.33 63.66
CA ASN A 461 98.94 -3.23 63.93
C ASN A 461 99.29 -3.08 65.42
N ASN A 462 98.40 -3.44 66.35
CA ASN A 462 98.72 -3.44 67.77
C ASN A 462 99.69 -4.57 68.12
N PHE A 463 99.47 -5.79 67.61
CA PHE A 463 100.41 -6.90 67.78
C PHE A 463 101.79 -6.56 67.19
N ASP A 464 101.84 -5.94 66.01
CA ASP A 464 103.11 -5.55 65.39
C ASP A 464 103.90 -4.55 66.24
N LYS A 465 103.22 -3.57 66.84
CA LYS A 465 103.85 -2.61 67.77
C LYS A 465 104.34 -3.28 69.06
N GLU A 466 103.60 -4.24 69.59
CA GLU A 466 104.03 -4.96 70.81
C GLU A 466 105.22 -5.87 70.55
N ILE A 467 105.21 -6.64 69.46
CA ILE A 467 106.33 -7.49 69.04
C ILE A 467 107.58 -6.65 68.82
N GLN A 468 107.45 -5.48 68.15
CA GLN A 468 108.56 -4.57 67.94
C GLN A 468 109.19 -4.11 69.28
N ARG A 469 108.37 -3.73 70.27
CA ARG A 469 108.89 -3.31 71.59
C ARG A 469 109.64 -4.43 72.31
N VAL A 470 109.11 -5.66 72.27
CA VAL A 470 109.76 -6.81 72.91
C VAL A 470 111.07 -7.15 72.21
N ASN A 471 111.13 -7.08 70.88
CA ASN A 471 112.36 -7.31 70.13
C ASN A 471 113.44 -6.24 70.40
N GLU A 472 113.04 -4.97 70.55
CA GLU A 472 113.96 -3.90 70.98
C GLU A 472 114.51 -4.15 72.40
N GLU A 473 113.72 -4.74 73.29
CA GLU A 473 114.14 -5.15 74.64
C GLU A 473 115.15 -6.31 74.60
N ILE A 474 114.89 -7.34 73.78
CA ILE A 474 115.81 -8.47 73.55
C ILE A 474 117.15 -7.97 73.00
N SER A 475 117.14 -7.09 71.98
CA SER A 475 118.38 -6.55 71.43
C SER A 475 119.22 -5.80 72.46
N LYS A 476 118.60 -5.01 73.36
CA LYS A 476 119.32 -4.33 74.44
C LYS A 476 119.96 -5.32 75.41
N LEU A 477 119.25 -6.41 75.76
CA LEU A 477 119.78 -7.44 76.65
C LEU A 477 120.96 -8.19 76.01
N MET A 478 120.87 -8.50 74.71
CA MET A 478 122.00 -9.08 73.96
C MET A 478 123.23 -8.19 73.95
N ASP A 479 123.06 -6.88 73.70
CA ASP A 479 124.19 -5.94 73.67
C ASP A 479 124.91 -5.88 75.03
N ILE A 480 124.15 -5.91 76.14
CA ILE A 480 124.71 -5.94 77.49
C ILE A 480 125.44 -7.26 77.74
N LYS A 481 124.84 -8.39 77.36
CA LYS A 481 125.44 -9.73 77.48
C LYS A 481 126.76 -9.82 76.71
N GLN A 482 126.79 -9.34 75.47
CA GLN A 482 127.98 -9.35 74.63
C GLN A 482 129.08 -8.44 75.20
N SER A 483 128.72 -7.25 75.70
CA SER A 483 129.63 -6.33 76.36
C SER A 483 130.26 -6.93 77.62
N TYR A 484 129.46 -7.64 78.42
CA TYR A 484 129.95 -8.39 79.58
C TYR A 484 130.94 -9.49 79.17
N GLN A 485 130.63 -10.28 78.14
CA GLN A 485 131.51 -11.34 77.66
C GLN A 485 132.87 -10.81 77.19
N GLN A 486 132.91 -9.65 76.51
CA GLN A 486 134.17 -9.04 76.09
C GLN A 486 135.04 -8.61 77.28
N LEU A 487 134.43 -8.11 78.35
CA LEU A 487 135.14 -7.66 79.56
C LEU A 487 135.68 -8.80 80.42
N ALA A 488 135.15 -10.02 80.27
CA ALA A 488 135.54 -11.19 81.05
C ALA A 488 136.83 -11.88 80.57
N ILE A 489 137.34 -11.59 79.37
CA ILE A 489 138.47 -12.32 78.77
C ILE A 489 139.82 -11.72 79.19
N LYS A 490 140.66 -12.46 79.95
CA LYS A 490 142.10 -12.17 80.09
C LYS A 490 142.99 -13.40 79.93
N LYS A 491 143.93 -13.29 78.97
CA LYS A 491 145.09 -14.14 78.68
C LYS A 491 146.10 -14.10 79.83
N ASN A 492 146.13 -15.13 80.69
CA ASN A 492 147.33 -15.87 81.13
C ASN A 492 146.95 -16.84 82.25
N ARG A 493 147.29 -18.11 82.04
CA ARG A 493 147.02 -19.24 82.94
C ARG A 493 147.78 -19.07 84.27
N ARG A 494 147.10 -18.67 85.34
CA ARG A 494 147.32 -19.16 86.73
C ARG A 494 146.36 -18.63 87.81
N ASP A 495 145.40 -17.75 87.51
CA ASP A 495 144.35 -17.34 88.47
C ASP A 495 142.93 -17.57 87.94
N LYS A 496 142.06 -18.14 88.79
CA LYS A 496 140.64 -18.48 88.50
C LYS A 496 139.65 -17.40 88.96
N ASN A 497 140.07 -16.14 89.10
CA ASN A 497 139.17 -15.07 89.51
C ASN A 497 138.69 -14.25 88.31
N ILE A 498 137.37 -14.14 88.17
CA ILE A 498 136.69 -13.28 87.18
C ILE A 498 137.16 -11.83 87.38
N PRO A 499 137.48 -11.08 86.31
CA PRO A 499 137.89 -9.68 86.46
C PRO A 499 136.79 -8.85 87.11
N GLN A 500 137.08 -8.17 88.23
CA GLN A 500 136.14 -7.29 88.93
C GLN A 500 135.46 -6.26 87.99
N LYS A 501 136.16 -5.83 86.92
CA LYS A 501 135.63 -4.95 85.86
C LYS A 501 134.36 -5.48 85.18
N ALA A 502 134.23 -6.79 84.97
CA ALA A 502 133.04 -7.37 84.33
C ALA A 502 131.83 -7.36 85.28
N ILE A 503 132.07 -7.59 86.58
CA ILE A 503 131.04 -7.53 87.62
C ILE A 503 130.54 -6.09 87.82
N ASP A 504 131.44 -5.11 87.81
CA ASP A 504 131.09 -3.70 87.94
C ASP A 504 130.28 -3.19 86.74
N PHE A 505 130.50 -3.73 85.53
CA PHE A 505 129.71 -3.41 84.33
C PHE A 505 128.25 -3.85 84.47
N LEU A 506 128.00 -5.09 84.91
CA LEU A 506 126.64 -5.58 85.13
C LEU A 506 125.90 -4.73 86.16
N LYS A 507 126.55 -4.42 87.30
CA LYS A 507 125.96 -3.55 88.32
C LYS A 507 125.63 -2.16 87.79
N LYS A 508 126.48 -1.59 86.92
CA LYS A 508 126.20 -0.31 86.24
C LYS A 508 124.98 -0.37 85.34
N GLN A 509 124.72 -1.51 84.70
CA GLN A 509 123.54 -1.74 83.87
C GLN A 509 122.31 -2.15 84.70
N GLY A 510 122.42 -2.21 86.03
CA GLY A 510 121.33 -2.55 86.95
C GLY A 510 121.19 -4.04 87.25
N TYR A 511 122.10 -4.89 86.77
CA TYR A 511 122.04 -6.34 86.93
C TYR A 511 123.01 -6.85 87.99
N GLN A 512 122.56 -7.79 88.82
CA GLN A 512 123.37 -8.37 89.90
C GLN A 512 124.26 -9.52 89.41
N SER A 513 123.84 -10.22 88.35
CA SER A 513 124.58 -11.29 87.70
C SER A 513 124.23 -11.37 86.21
N ILE A 514 125.04 -12.11 85.44
CA ILE A 514 124.76 -12.36 84.02
C ILE A 514 123.53 -13.26 83.85
N GLU A 515 123.27 -14.16 84.81
CA GLU A 515 122.10 -15.04 84.80
C GLU A 515 120.79 -14.24 84.83
N GLN A 516 120.73 -13.08 85.50
CA GLN A 516 119.54 -12.22 85.46
C GLN A 516 119.25 -11.65 84.06
N ILE A 517 120.28 -11.35 83.28
CA ILE A 517 120.13 -10.89 81.89
C ILE A 517 119.64 -12.05 81.02
N GLU A 518 120.23 -13.23 81.17
CA GLU A 518 119.80 -14.43 80.44
C GLU A 518 118.35 -14.83 80.78
N GLU A 519 117.95 -14.66 82.04
CA GLU A 519 116.58 -14.95 82.47
C GLU A 519 115.58 -13.91 81.93
N GLN A 520 115.95 -12.62 81.85
CA GLN A 520 115.10 -11.60 81.22
C GLN A 520 115.04 -11.74 79.70
N GLU A 521 116.15 -12.08 79.05
CA GLU A 521 116.24 -12.36 77.61
C GLU A 521 115.30 -13.53 77.27
N ASN A 522 115.41 -14.66 77.97
CA ASN A 522 114.52 -15.81 77.78
C ASN A 522 113.04 -15.47 78.03
N ARG A 523 112.72 -14.65 79.04
CA ARG A 523 111.33 -14.20 79.27
C ARG A 523 110.81 -13.32 78.13
N ALA A 524 111.65 -12.45 77.59
CA ALA A 524 111.31 -11.59 76.47
C ALA A 524 111.16 -12.41 75.16
N ASP A 525 112.03 -13.38 74.92
CA ASP A 525 111.93 -14.32 73.78
C ASP A 525 110.62 -15.11 73.84
N ILE A 526 110.30 -15.73 74.98
CA ILE A 526 109.02 -16.44 75.17
C ILE A 526 107.83 -15.50 74.94
N LYS A 527 107.91 -14.26 75.40
CA LYS A 527 106.85 -13.26 75.21
C LYS A 527 106.71 -12.87 73.73
N SER A 528 107.81 -12.74 72.99
CA SER A 528 107.81 -12.45 71.56
C SER A 528 107.18 -13.61 70.78
N GLU A 529 107.60 -14.85 71.05
CA GLU A 529 107.01 -16.05 70.47
C GLU A 529 105.50 -16.15 70.75
N THR A 530 105.09 -15.93 72.01
CA THR A 530 103.66 -15.97 72.40
C THR A 530 102.84 -14.92 71.65
N LEU A 531 103.37 -13.70 71.48
CA LEU A 531 102.68 -12.64 70.72
C LEU A 531 102.58 -13.00 69.24
N GLN A 532 103.61 -13.64 68.68
CA GLN A 532 103.65 -14.05 67.29
C GLN A 532 102.69 -15.21 67.00
N GLU A 533 102.56 -16.17 67.93
CA GLU A 533 101.54 -17.23 67.88
C GLU A 533 100.12 -16.66 67.95
N LYS A 534 99.85 -15.75 68.89
CA LYS A 534 98.53 -15.10 69.01
C LYS A 534 98.17 -14.30 67.75
N LYS A 535 99.15 -13.61 67.16
CA LYS A 535 98.94 -12.92 65.87
C LYS A 535 98.55 -13.92 64.79
N GLN A 536 99.26 -15.04 64.64
CA GLN A 536 98.92 -16.06 63.64
C GLN A 536 97.54 -16.69 63.87
N GLU A 537 97.15 -16.91 65.12
CA GLU A 537 95.82 -17.44 65.48
C GLU A 537 94.69 -16.44 65.12
N LEU A 538 94.91 -15.15 65.35
CA LEU A 538 94.01 -14.09 64.90
C LEU A 538 93.88 -14.07 63.37
N GLU A 539 95.00 -14.14 62.64
CA GLU A 539 94.99 -14.17 61.16
C GLU A 539 94.22 -15.38 60.61
N LYS A 540 94.39 -16.57 61.23
CA LYS A 540 93.64 -17.78 60.86
C LYS A 540 92.14 -17.63 61.12
N THR A 541 91.76 -17.15 62.30
CA THR A 541 90.36 -16.98 62.71
C THR A 541 89.64 -15.98 61.80
N GLN A 542 90.29 -14.85 61.51
CA GLN A 542 89.73 -13.84 60.63
C GLN A 542 89.57 -14.34 59.19
N THR A 543 90.58 -15.05 58.67
CA THR A 543 90.52 -15.63 57.32
C THR A 543 89.36 -16.61 57.18
N GLN A 544 89.09 -17.43 58.21
CA GLN A 544 87.94 -18.34 58.21
C GLN A 544 86.60 -17.58 58.27
N HIS A 545 86.51 -16.54 59.08
CA HIS A 545 85.30 -15.72 59.20
C HIS A 545 84.95 -15.03 57.88
N ILE A 546 85.92 -14.37 57.23
CA ILE A 546 85.73 -13.70 55.93
C ILE A 546 85.34 -14.71 54.84
N LYS A 547 85.97 -15.89 54.80
CA LYS A 547 85.59 -16.94 53.84
C LYS A 547 84.13 -17.38 53.98
N LYS A 548 83.62 -17.43 55.21
CA LYS A 548 82.21 -17.77 55.48
C LYS A 548 81.26 -16.69 54.97
N LEU A 549 81.59 -15.41 55.22
CA LEU A 549 80.81 -14.27 54.72
C LEU A 549 80.84 -14.19 53.18
N ASP A 550 81.99 -14.40 52.54
CA ASP A 550 82.14 -14.40 51.08
C ASP A 550 81.31 -15.51 50.41
N LYS A 551 81.24 -16.70 51.04
CA LYS A 551 80.38 -17.79 50.56
C LYS A 551 78.90 -17.39 50.58
N ASN A 552 78.45 -16.78 51.68
CA ASN A 552 77.06 -16.31 51.81
C ASN A 552 76.75 -15.21 50.80
N LEU A 553 77.68 -14.26 50.59
CA LEU A 553 77.54 -13.19 49.60
C LEU A 553 77.32 -13.75 48.19
N LYS A 554 78.15 -14.72 47.78
CA LYS A 554 78.02 -15.40 46.47
C LYS A 554 76.67 -16.12 46.31
N GLU A 555 76.16 -16.74 47.37
CA GLU A 555 74.85 -17.40 47.33
C GLU A 555 73.72 -16.40 47.07
N TYR A 556 73.68 -15.28 47.80
CA TYR A 556 72.65 -14.25 47.58
C TYR A 556 72.80 -13.54 46.23
N GLN A 557 74.03 -13.28 45.76
CA GLN A 557 74.26 -12.73 44.42
C GLN A 557 73.79 -13.69 43.31
N GLN A 558 73.91 -15.00 43.51
CA GLN A 558 73.39 -15.99 42.56
C GLN A 558 71.85 -16.00 42.53
N ILE A 559 71.20 -15.92 43.70
CA ILE A 559 69.74 -15.78 43.81
C ILE A 559 69.26 -14.52 43.08
N GLN A 560 70.01 -13.41 43.19
CA GLN A 560 69.69 -12.16 42.50
C GLN A 560 69.75 -12.30 40.97
N LYS A 561 70.76 -12.99 40.43
CA LYS A 561 70.88 -13.25 38.99
C LYS A 561 69.72 -14.10 38.46
N GLU A 562 69.37 -15.18 39.17
CA GLU A 562 68.27 -16.07 38.77
C GLU A 562 66.92 -15.35 38.81
N PHE A 563 66.66 -14.55 39.84
CA PHE A 563 65.46 -13.71 39.94
C PHE A 563 65.35 -12.72 38.77
N GLN A 564 66.44 -12.06 38.39
CA GLN A 564 66.47 -11.12 37.26
C GLN A 564 66.20 -11.83 35.92
N GLN A 565 66.71 -13.04 35.72
CA GLN A 565 66.44 -13.83 34.51
C GLN A 565 64.95 -14.20 34.40
N LEU A 566 64.31 -14.58 35.50
CA LEU A 566 62.88 -14.87 35.53
C LEU A 566 62.04 -13.63 35.17
N GLN A 567 62.45 -12.43 35.59
CA GLN A 567 61.76 -11.19 35.21
C GLN A 567 61.98 -10.75 33.76
N GLN A 568 63.14 -11.08 33.17
CA GLN A 568 63.49 -10.61 31.82
C GLN A 568 62.72 -11.32 30.70
N LYS A 569 62.30 -12.58 30.90
CA LYS A 569 61.64 -13.40 29.86
C LYS A 569 60.39 -12.74 29.27
N GLU A 570 59.70 -11.87 30.00
CA GLU A 570 58.41 -11.31 29.55
C GLU A 570 58.28 -9.78 29.69
N LYS A 571 59.36 -9.08 30.05
CA LYS A 571 59.38 -7.62 30.24
C LYS A 571 59.05 -6.83 28.95
N VAL A 572 59.34 -7.42 27.79
CA VAL A 572 59.02 -6.85 26.46
C VAL A 572 57.49 -6.86 26.22
N ILE A 573 56.80 -7.90 26.71
CA ILE A 573 55.35 -8.06 26.58
C ILE A 573 54.63 -6.98 27.39
N LEU A 574 55.07 -6.73 28.64
CA LEU A 574 54.53 -5.64 29.47
C LEU A 574 54.69 -4.28 28.79
N LYS A 575 55.89 -3.96 28.29
CA LYS A 575 56.17 -2.64 27.69
C LYS A 575 55.30 -2.39 26.46
N THR A 576 55.05 -3.43 25.67
CA THR A 576 54.26 -3.33 24.44
C THR A 576 52.76 -3.23 24.74
N ALA A 577 52.24 -4.11 25.60
CA ALA A 577 50.83 -4.11 25.98
C ALA A 577 50.44 -2.85 26.77
N SER A 578 51.29 -2.41 27.71
CA SER A 578 51.08 -1.19 28.48
C SER A 578 51.13 0.06 27.60
N LYS A 579 52.05 0.15 26.63
CA LYS A 579 52.10 1.28 25.70
C LYS A 579 50.84 1.36 24.83
N PHE A 580 50.35 0.23 24.33
CA PHE A 580 49.11 0.17 23.56
C PHE A 580 47.92 0.65 24.40
N LEU A 581 47.76 0.14 25.62
CA LEU A 581 46.62 0.48 26.46
C LEU A 581 46.69 1.94 26.98
N LYS A 582 47.88 2.45 27.31
CA LYS A 582 48.08 3.86 27.68
C LYS A 582 47.82 4.84 26.53
N SER A 583 48.12 4.46 25.28
CA SER A 583 47.78 5.26 24.10
C SER A 583 46.27 5.37 23.84
N ARG A 584 45.46 4.67 24.65
CA ARG A 584 44.00 4.57 24.54
C ARG A 584 43.31 4.92 25.87
N ASP A 585 43.98 5.70 26.72
CA ASP A 585 43.48 6.23 28.01
C ASP A 585 43.10 5.20 29.09
N TRP A 586 43.55 3.94 28.95
CA TRP A 586 43.43 2.97 30.04
C TRP A 586 44.48 3.25 31.12
N LYS A 587 44.01 3.50 32.35
CA LYS A 587 44.87 3.55 33.54
C LYS A 587 45.26 2.12 33.92
N ILE A 588 46.54 1.79 33.78
CA ILE A 588 47.17 0.53 34.19
C ILE A 588 48.25 0.84 35.21
#